data_AF-A0A318SR59-F1
#
_entry.id   AF-A0A318SR59-F1
#
_cell.length_a   1.000
_cell.length_b   1.000
_cell.length_c   1.000
_cell.angle_alpha   90.00
_cell.angle_beta   90.00
_cell.angle_gamma   90.00
#
_symmetry.space_group_name_H-M   'P 1'
#
loop_
_entity.id
_entity.type
_entity.pdbx_description
1 polymer ?
#
loop_
_entity_poly.entity_id
_entity_poly.type
_entity_poly.pdbx_seq_one_letter_code
_entity_poly.pdbx_strand_id
1 'polypeptide(L)'
;MRTIPLLTALLLALCPAALAAPNSNTASPVVLGTTQLDGQNAKVGQTFTVGKQSPLNFTLTSAEFSASRVTIGKTTIAPGKDEKLLIVRFTVHNPQPKDVRFDANAFTFTAVDAQDVNHVAERFVARDGTAEEVAVNLKPAQKLAVLAVLKVPAKGVVPKLIVQREASAPVLRYDFAGGVKPLPAPFADSADTSGATSLAVLTAAQGVAYPLKHLDVTFEGARFTTDAMQGNAPGRGKRYLVVNVSLRNMTAQDAYVGLQTLRPEARDADGERTMFKTVLKASRDELVGTQVAPSDTLKVRYVFEVPADATMDNVSFTDGGAHTLVFDVKNAK
;
A
#
# COMPACT_ATOMS: atom_id res chain seq x y z
N MET A 1 -35.02 19.31 32.59
CA MET A 1 -34.30 18.62 33.68
C MET A 1 -35.21 17.52 34.19
N ARG A 2 -34.90 16.25 33.90
CA ARG A 2 -35.70 15.10 34.33
C ARG A 2 -34.80 14.14 35.10
N THR A 3 -35.06 14.06 36.39
CA THR A 3 -34.46 13.20 37.41
C THR A 3 -34.94 11.76 37.22
N ILE A 4 -34.01 10.80 37.12
CA ILE A 4 -34.30 9.36 37.10
C ILE A 4 -33.94 8.80 38.49
N PRO A 5 -34.86 8.07 39.15
CA PRO A 5 -34.67 7.59 40.51
C PRO A 5 -33.82 6.32 40.58
N LEU A 6 -33.07 6.25 41.68
CA LEU A 6 -32.32 5.14 42.23
C LEU A 6 -33.27 3.97 42.57
N LEU A 7 -33.05 2.78 42.01
CA LEU A 7 -33.76 1.57 42.44
C LEU A 7 -32.78 0.59 43.09
N THR A 8 -32.88 0.53 44.41
CA THR A 8 -32.19 -0.40 45.30
C THR A 8 -32.91 -1.75 45.26
N ALA A 9 -32.25 -2.82 44.83
CA ALA A 9 -32.81 -4.18 44.83
C ALA A 9 -31.89 -5.17 45.55
N LEU A 10 -32.23 -5.36 46.83
CA LEU A 10 -32.26 -6.60 47.63
C LEU A 10 -31.39 -7.78 47.16
N LEU A 11 -30.29 -8.01 47.89
CA LEU A 11 -29.55 -9.28 47.91
C LEU A 11 -30.38 -10.36 48.62
N LEU A 12 -30.66 -11.48 47.94
CA LEU A 12 -31.02 -12.74 48.57
C LEU A 12 -29.77 -13.63 48.64
N ALA A 13 -29.30 -13.86 49.86
CA ALA A 13 -28.22 -14.80 50.16
C ALA A 13 -28.78 -16.23 50.19
N LEU A 14 -28.45 -17.03 49.17
CA LEU A 14 -28.57 -18.48 49.20
C LEU A 14 -27.16 -19.05 49.39
N CYS A 15 -26.91 -19.67 50.54
CA CYS A 15 -25.70 -20.45 50.80
C CYS A 15 -25.87 -21.87 50.24
N PRO A 16 -25.21 -22.23 49.12
CA PRO A 16 -25.04 -23.63 48.77
C PRO A 16 -23.97 -24.25 49.68
N ALA A 17 -24.33 -25.35 50.35
CA ALA A 17 -23.39 -26.20 51.05
C ALA A 17 -22.32 -26.71 50.07
N ALA A 18 -21.05 -26.42 50.37
CA ALA A 18 -19.91 -26.85 49.59
C ALA A 18 -19.72 -28.38 49.75
N LEU A 19 -20.16 -29.13 48.75
CA LEU A 19 -19.71 -30.52 48.56
C LEU A 19 -18.27 -30.45 48.02
N ALA A 20 -17.32 -30.94 48.81
CA ALA A 20 -15.93 -31.08 48.40
C ALA A 20 -15.85 -32.06 47.21
N ALA A 21 -15.69 -31.52 46.00
CA ALA A 21 -15.41 -32.33 44.82
C ALA A 21 -14.03 -33.00 44.98
N PRO A 22 -13.87 -34.27 44.57
CA PRO A 22 -12.57 -34.92 44.57
C PRO A 22 -11.60 -34.13 43.69
N ASN A 23 -10.39 -33.90 44.20
CA ASN A 23 -9.28 -33.28 43.46
C ASN A 23 -8.96 -34.14 42.24
N SER A 24 -9.65 -33.88 41.14
CA SER A 24 -9.27 -34.36 39.83
C SER A 24 -7.99 -33.60 39.46
N ASN A 25 -6.85 -34.25 39.67
CA ASN A 25 -5.58 -33.89 39.05
C ASN A 25 -5.76 -33.98 37.53
N THR A 26 -6.42 -32.97 36.97
CA THR A 26 -6.45 -32.72 35.54
C THR A 26 -5.03 -32.38 35.17
N ALA A 27 -4.35 -33.34 34.52
CA ALA A 27 -3.02 -33.12 33.97
C ALA A 27 -3.06 -31.80 33.19
N SER A 28 -2.27 -30.82 33.64
CA SER A 28 -2.20 -29.53 32.96
C SER A 28 -1.85 -29.80 31.50
N PRO A 29 -2.56 -29.19 30.53
CA PRO A 29 -2.28 -29.38 29.13
C PRO A 29 -0.79 -29.17 28.88
N VAL A 30 -0.12 -30.16 28.29
CA VAL A 30 1.27 -30.02 27.87
C VAL A 30 1.26 -29.01 26.72
N VAL A 31 1.57 -27.75 27.03
CA VAL A 31 1.77 -26.72 26.02
C VAL A 31 3.09 -27.04 25.33
N LEU A 32 3.03 -27.54 24.10
CA LEU A 32 4.19 -27.66 23.24
C LEU A 32 4.69 -26.25 22.91
N GLY A 33 5.64 -25.76 23.71
CA GLY A 33 6.33 -24.51 23.45
C GLY A 33 7.17 -24.62 22.17
N THR A 34 7.06 -23.65 21.28
CA THR A 34 8.03 -23.50 20.19
C THR A 34 9.25 -22.78 20.75
N THR A 35 10.44 -23.30 20.49
CA THR A 35 11.68 -22.60 20.84
C THR A 35 11.78 -21.33 20.00
N GLN A 36 11.76 -20.17 20.65
CA GLN A 36 12.00 -18.91 19.97
C GLN A 36 13.35 -18.95 19.27
N LEU A 37 13.42 -18.49 18.02
CA LEU A 37 14.68 -18.40 17.28
C LEU A 37 15.69 -17.57 18.08
N ASP A 38 16.94 -18.03 18.18
CA ASP A 38 18.00 -17.23 18.77
C ASP A 38 18.14 -15.90 18.00
N GLY A 39 18.34 -14.79 18.71
CA GLY A 39 18.49 -13.51 18.05
C GLY A 39 18.67 -12.32 18.99
N GLN A 40 19.19 -11.25 18.41
CA GLN A 40 19.61 -10.04 19.11
C GLN A 40 18.59 -8.91 18.93
N ASN A 41 18.34 -8.15 20.00
CA ASN A 41 17.62 -6.89 19.91
C ASN A 41 18.51 -5.84 19.25
N ALA A 42 18.12 -5.39 18.07
CA ALA A 42 18.87 -4.49 17.20
C ALA A 42 18.30 -3.06 17.25
N LYS A 43 19.16 -2.07 16.95
CA LYS A 43 18.79 -0.66 16.91
C LYS A 43 19.09 -0.06 15.53
N VAL A 44 18.24 0.85 15.07
CA VAL A 44 18.47 1.62 13.84
C VAL A 44 19.79 2.38 13.97
N GLY A 45 20.60 2.36 12.91
CA GLY A 45 21.93 2.97 12.85
C GLY A 45 23.06 2.11 13.42
N GLN A 46 22.76 1.00 14.12
CA GLN A 46 23.77 0.10 14.65
C GLN A 46 24.12 -1.01 13.65
N THR A 47 25.42 -1.29 13.52
CA THR A 47 25.95 -2.33 12.62
C THR A 47 26.05 -3.67 13.36
N PHE A 48 25.59 -4.74 12.71
CA PHE A 48 25.66 -6.11 13.20
C PHE A 48 26.30 -7.02 12.15
N THR A 49 27.12 -7.99 12.56
CA THR A 49 27.58 -9.06 11.66
C THR A 49 26.57 -10.19 11.68
N VAL A 50 26.02 -10.53 10.51
CA VAL A 50 24.97 -11.54 10.34
C VAL A 50 25.41 -12.62 9.36
N GLY A 51 25.03 -13.87 9.64
CA GLY A 51 25.45 -15.06 8.89
C GLY A 51 26.55 -15.85 9.59
N LYS A 52 26.62 -17.16 9.31
CA LYS A 52 27.68 -18.04 9.83
C LYS A 52 28.67 -18.40 8.75
N GLN A 53 28.19 -18.88 7.61
CA GLN A 53 29.07 -19.37 6.53
C GLN A 53 29.62 -18.24 5.66
N SER A 54 28.82 -17.19 5.44
CA SER A 54 29.21 -16.03 4.65
C SER A 54 28.76 -14.75 5.34
N PRO A 55 29.44 -14.31 6.41
CA PRO A 55 29.00 -13.16 7.19
C PRO A 55 29.01 -11.86 6.37
N LEU A 56 28.00 -11.02 6.58
CA LEU A 56 27.96 -9.63 6.13
C LEU A 56 27.66 -8.70 7.31
N ASN A 57 28.21 -7.49 7.26
CA ASN A 57 27.82 -6.43 8.18
C ASN A 57 26.55 -5.76 7.65
N PHE A 58 25.53 -5.70 8.49
CA PHE A 58 24.21 -5.12 8.20
C PHE A 58 23.96 -3.94 9.14
N THR A 59 23.48 -2.82 8.58
CA THR A 59 23.06 -1.65 9.35
C THR A 59 21.72 -1.17 8.81
N LEU A 60 20.63 -1.29 9.58
CA LEU A 60 19.35 -0.68 9.21
C LEU A 60 19.48 0.84 9.37
N THR A 61 19.25 1.62 8.31
CA THR A 61 19.41 3.08 8.34
C THR A 61 18.10 3.80 8.54
N SER A 62 17.02 3.34 7.91
CA SER A 62 15.68 3.93 8.09
C SER A 62 14.56 2.97 7.69
N ALA A 63 13.35 3.28 8.12
CA ALA A 63 12.12 2.66 7.66
C ALA A 63 11.05 3.74 7.42
N GLU A 64 10.29 3.63 6.33
CA GLU A 64 9.17 4.54 6.03
C GLU A 64 7.98 3.82 5.41
N PHE A 65 6.79 4.34 5.66
CA PHE A 65 5.59 3.88 4.98
C PHE A 65 5.38 4.63 3.65
N SER A 66 4.82 3.93 2.66
CA SER A 66 4.43 4.51 1.37
C SER A 66 3.11 3.93 0.88
N ALA A 67 2.20 4.81 0.43
CA ALA A 67 1.02 4.45 -0.36
C ALA A 67 1.31 4.48 -1.87
N SER A 68 2.51 4.92 -2.26
CA SER A 68 3.00 4.95 -3.65
C SER A 68 3.74 3.67 -3.99
N ARG A 69 3.80 3.37 -5.28
CA ARG A 69 4.59 2.27 -5.85
C ARG A 69 6.10 2.47 -5.63
N VAL A 70 6.85 1.37 -5.70
CA VAL A 70 8.32 1.34 -5.83
C VAL A 70 8.67 0.48 -7.04
N THR A 71 9.55 0.97 -7.90
CA THR A 71 10.02 0.24 -9.08
C THR A 71 11.45 -0.24 -8.88
N ILE A 72 11.67 -1.55 -9.02
CA ILE A 72 12.98 -2.22 -8.88
C ILE A 72 13.20 -3.05 -10.14
N GLY A 73 14.23 -2.70 -10.91
CA GLY A 73 14.49 -3.22 -12.24
C GLY A 73 13.29 -2.97 -13.15
N LYS A 74 12.68 -4.05 -13.64
CA LYS A 74 11.46 -4.01 -14.45
C LYS A 74 10.18 -4.23 -13.63
N THR A 75 10.32 -4.53 -12.34
CA THR A 75 9.19 -4.88 -11.48
C THR A 75 8.67 -3.64 -10.78
N THR A 76 7.35 -3.42 -10.85
CA THR A 76 6.68 -2.38 -10.07
C THR A 76 5.90 -3.02 -8.93
N ILE A 77 6.25 -2.65 -7.71
CA ILE A 77 5.61 -3.10 -6.47
C ILE A 77 4.70 -1.95 -6.02
N ALA A 78 3.40 -2.18 -5.98
CA ALA A 78 2.43 -1.21 -5.48
C ALA A 78 1.58 -1.85 -4.39
N PRO A 79 1.13 -1.08 -3.39
CA PRO A 79 0.19 -1.59 -2.40
C PRO A 79 -1.21 -1.75 -3.01
N GLY A 80 -1.91 -2.82 -2.63
CA GLY A 80 -3.35 -2.91 -2.81
C GLY A 80 -4.12 -1.96 -1.88
N LYS A 81 -5.45 -1.91 -2.01
CA LYS A 81 -6.36 -1.04 -1.23
C LYS A 81 -6.30 -1.27 0.28
N ASP A 82 -5.98 -2.50 0.69
CA ASP A 82 -5.89 -2.94 2.08
C ASP A 82 -4.43 -3.10 2.53
N GLU A 83 -3.49 -2.55 1.75
CA GLU A 83 -2.06 -2.62 2.00
C GLU A 83 -1.42 -1.23 2.00
N LYS A 84 -0.22 -1.16 2.55
CA LYS A 84 0.76 -0.10 2.32
C LYS A 84 2.13 -0.74 2.14
N LEU A 85 3.09 0.00 1.61
CA LEU A 85 4.47 -0.46 1.57
C LEU A 85 5.21 -0.02 2.83
N LEU A 86 5.98 -0.93 3.41
CA LEU A 86 7.07 -0.63 4.34
C LEU A 86 8.38 -0.69 3.54
N ILE A 87 9.04 0.45 3.40
CA ILE A 87 10.32 0.57 2.71
C ILE A 87 11.41 0.64 3.76
N VAL A 88 12.32 -0.33 3.75
CA VAL A 88 13.46 -0.39 4.67
C VAL A 88 14.74 -0.06 3.91
N ARG A 89 15.52 0.88 4.43
CA ARG A 89 16.83 1.26 3.89
C ARG A 89 17.90 0.74 4.82
N PHE A 90 18.96 0.21 4.26
CA PHE A 90 20.04 -0.37 5.02
C PHE A 90 21.36 -0.32 4.25
N THR A 91 22.46 -0.54 4.95
CA THR A 91 23.75 -0.74 4.33
C THR A 91 24.25 -2.14 4.57
N VAL A 92 24.89 -2.70 3.55
CA VAL A 92 25.55 -3.99 3.59
C VAL A 92 27.03 -3.78 3.34
N HIS A 93 27.87 -4.40 4.15
CA HIS A 93 29.31 -4.28 4.03
C HIS A 93 29.95 -5.66 4.11
N ASN A 94 30.91 -5.93 3.23
CA ASN A 94 31.66 -7.19 3.24
C ASN A 94 32.86 -7.10 4.21
N PRO A 95 32.82 -7.78 5.37
CA PRO A 95 33.93 -7.77 6.32
C PRO A 95 35.03 -8.79 5.98
N GLN A 96 34.84 -9.62 4.96
CA GLN A 96 35.72 -10.75 4.65
C GLN A 96 36.89 -10.29 3.76
N PRO A 97 38.04 -11.00 3.79
CA PRO A 97 39.19 -10.72 2.92
C PRO A 97 39.00 -11.22 1.48
N LYS A 98 37.83 -11.75 1.14
CA LYS A 98 37.47 -12.25 -0.20
C LYS A 98 36.17 -11.63 -0.67
N ASP A 99 35.92 -11.70 -1.97
CA ASP A 99 34.66 -11.27 -2.56
C ASP A 99 33.48 -12.10 -2.03
N VAL A 100 32.35 -11.43 -1.78
CA VAL A 100 31.12 -12.05 -1.29
C VAL A 100 29.96 -11.69 -2.19
N ARG A 101 29.23 -12.71 -2.66
CA ARG A 101 28.00 -12.50 -3.43
C ARG A 101 26.93 -11.84 -2.54
N PHE A 102 26.32 -10.79 -3.07
CA PHE A 102 25.16 -10.12 -2.46
C PHE A 102 24.08 -9.89 -3.52
N ASP A 103 22.89 -10.41 -3.25
CA ASP A 103 21.68 -10.24 -4.07
C ASP A 103 20.43 -10.25 -3.19
N ALA A 104 19.24 -10.19 -3.81
CA ALA A 104 17.97 -10.09 -3.11
C ALA A 104 17.63 -11.29 -2.20
N ASN A 105 18.33 -12.43 -2.33
CA ASN A 105 18.15 -13.60 -1.45
C ASN A 105 19.05 -13.55 -0.21
N ALA A 106 19.95 -12.58 -0.11
CA ALA A 106 20.90 -12.49 0.97
C ALA A 106 20.24 -12.22 2.33
N PHE A 107 19.03 -11.68 2.38
CA PHE A 107 18.28 -11.44 3.61
C PHE A 107 16.80 -11.75 3.43
N THR A 108 16.20 -12.36 4.44
CA THR A 108 14.75 -12.44 4.64
C THR A 108 14.35 -11.35 5.63
N PHE A 109 13.38 -10.54 5.23
CA PHE A 109 12.78 -9.52 6.09
C PHE A 109 11.35 -9.96 6.43
N THR A 110 11.00 -9.88 7.71
CA THR A 110 9.63 -10.16 8.19
C THR A 110 9.16 -8.99 9.03
N ALA A 111 8.15 -8.28 8.54
CA ALA A 111 7.41 -7.31 9.33
C ALA A 111 6.36 -8.03 10.18
N VAL A 112 6.21 -7.62 11.44
CA VAL A 112 5.13 -8.11 12.31
C VAL A 112 4.20 -6.94 12.55
N ASP A 113 2.91 -7.10 12.24
CA ASP A 113 1.91 -6.05 12.43
C ASP A 113 1.40 -5.99 13.88
N ALA A 114 0.47 -5.06 14.14
CA ALA A 114 -0.15 -4.88 15.45
C ALA A 114 -1.05 -6.04 15.89
N GLN A 115 -1.32 -7.00 15.01
CA GLN A 115 -2.09 -8.23 15.28
C GLN A 115 -1.17 -9.46 15.40
N ASP A 116 0.14 -9.25 15.52
CA ASP A 116 1.17 -10.29 15.57
C ASP A 116 1.20 -11.20 14.32
N VAL A 117 0.70 -10.70 13.17
CA VAL A 117 0.78 -11.41 11.89
C VAL A 117 2.08 -11.07 11.18
N ASN A 118 2.75 -12.10 10.66
CA ASN A 118 4.00 -11.99 9.93
C ASN A 118 3.78 -11.70 8.44
N HIS A 119 4.44 -10.66 7.94
CA HIS A 119 4.46 -10.25 6.53
C HIS A 119 5.89 -10.35 6.01
N VAL A 120 6.16 -11.37 5.19
CA VAL A 120 7.50 -11.63 4.65
C VAL A 120 7.70 -10.82 3.38
N ALA A 121 8.86 -10.16 3.26
CA ALA A 121 9.22 -9.43 2.07
C ALA A 121 9.23 -10.31 0.82
N GLU A 122 8.71 -9.77 -0.27
CA GLU A 122 9.03 -10.28 -1.59
C GLU A 122 10.52 -10.01 -1.84
N ARG A 123 11.23 -10.93 -2.52
CA ARG A 123 12.70 -10.90 -2.72
C ARG A 123 13.13 -9.82 -3.71
N PHE A 124 12.82 -8.56 -3.41
CA PHE A 124 13.18 -7.39 -4.19
C PHE A 124 14.07 -6.48 -3.36
N VAL A 125 15.32 -6.35 -3.79
CA VAL A 125 16.32 -5.46 -3.19
C VAL A 125 16.90 -4.59 -4.29
N ALA A 126 16.89 -3.28 -4.09
CA ALA A 126 17.48 -2.32 -5.02
C ALA A 126 18.65 -1.59 -4.36
N ARG A 127 19.57 -1.07 -5.17
CA ARG A 127 20.58 -0.12 -4.69
C ARG A 127 19.85 1.17 -4.29
N ASP A 128 20.15 1.70 -3.11
CA ASP A 128 19.44 2.88 -2.61
C ASP A 128 19.73 4.09 -3.50
N GLY A 129 18.69 4.89 -3.76
CA GLY A 129 18.75 6.00 -4.72
C GLY A 129 18.75 5.60 -6.20
N THR A 130 18.75 4.30 -6.53
CA THR A 130 18.55 3.81 -7.90
C THR A 130 17.37 2.85 -7.98
N ALA A 131 16.86 2.62 -9.18
CA ALA A 131 15.87 1.57 -9.45
C ALA A 131 16.54 0.24 -9.85
N GLU A 132 17.85 0.08 -9.64
CA GLU A 132 18.58 -1.10 -10.10
C GLU A 132 18.49 -2.25 -9.09
N GLU A 133 18.09 -3.42 -9.55
CA GLU A 133 18.11 -4.65 -8.75
C GLU A 133 19.55 -5.00 -8.35
N VAL A 134 19.74 -5.43 -7.11
CA VAL A 134 21.08 -5.75 -6.61
C VAL A 134 21.46 -7.20 -6.89
N ALA A 135 22.56 -7.34 -7.62
CA ALA A 135 23.15 -8.62 -7.99
C ALA A 135 24.68 -8.46 -8.16
N VAL A 136 25.42 -8.26 -7.07
CA VAL A 136 26.85 -7.89 -7.12
C VAL A 136 27.75 -8.83 -6.32
N ASN A 137 29.05 -8.84 -6.64
CA ASN A 137 30.08 -9.39 -5.77
C ASN A 137 30.71 -8.21 -5.01
N LEU A 138 30.50 -8.15 -3.70
CA LEU A 138 31.08 -7.14 -2.84
C LEU A 138 32.54 -7.50 -2.59
N LYS A 139 33.46 -6.61 -2.97
CA LYS A 139 34.89 -6.73 -2.66
C LYS A 139 35.13 -6.60 -1.15
N PRO A 140 36.30 -7.02 -0.63
CA PRO A 140 36.68 -6.78 0.75
C PRO A 140 36.52 -5.31 1.14
N ALA A 141 35.92 -5.07 2.31
CA ALA A 141 35.61 -3.75 2.85
C ALA A 141 34.63 -2.89 2.00
N GLN A 142 34.05 -3.44 0.94
CA GLN A 142 33.08 -2.71 0.13
C GLN A 142 31.75 -2.58 0.88
N LYS A 143 31.22 -1.35 0.92
CA LYS A 143 29.91 -1.01 1.48
C LYS A 143 28.94 -0.62 0.37
N LEU A 144 27.70 -1.07 0.46
CA LEU A 144 26.62 -0.78 -0.47
C LEU A 144 25.37 -0.33 0.30
N ALA A 145 24.77 0.78 -0.12
CA ALA A 145 23.45 1.21 0.36
C ALA A 145 22.36 0.58 -0.49
N VAL A 146 21.32 0.07 0.17
CA VAL A 146 20.26 -0.72 -0.46
C VAL A 146 18.91 -0.46 0.21
N LEU A 147 17.84 -0.79 -0.50
CA LEU A 147 16.48 -0.79 0.01
C LEU A 147 15.80 -2.13 -0.25
N ALA A 148 14.87 -2.50 0.63
CA ALA A 148 13.93 -3.59 0.44
C ALA A 148 12.50 -3.09 0.70
N VAL A 149 11.52 -3.79 0.13
CA VAL A 149 10.11 -3.38 0.16
C VAL A 149 9.26 -4.54 0.67
N LEU A 150 8.37 -4.25 1.62
CA LEU A 150 7.40 -5.19 2.17
C LEU A 150 6.00 -4.64 1.95
N LYS A 151 5.05 -5.48 1.54
CA LYS A 151 3.63 -5.16 1.65
C LYS A 151 3.18 -5.52 3.07
N VAL A 152 2.52 -4.58 3.73
CA VAL A 152 1.97 -4.73 5.07
C VAL A 152 0.54 -4.20 5.08
N PRO A 153 -0.32 -4.56 6.06
CA PRO A 153 -1.71 -4.10 6.08
C PRO A 153 -1.81 -2.57 6.03
N ALA A 154 -2.82 -2.02 5.35
CA ALA A 154 -3.03 -0.59 5.26
C ALA A 154 -3.18 0.05 6.64
N LYS A 155 -3.87 -0.63 7.56
CA LYS A 155 -4.19 -0.14 8.90
C LYS A 155 -3.08 -0.39 9.92
N GLY A 156 -2.88 0.59 10.80
CA GLY A 156 -2.06 0.45 12.00
C GLY A 156 -0.56 0.43 11.77
N VAL A 157 0.17 0.39 12.87
CA VAL A 157 1.64 0.39 12.91
C VAL A 157 2.22 -0.99 12.60
N VAL A 158 3.50 -1.02 12.23
CA VAL A 158 4.33 -2.24 12.18
C VAL A 158 5.30 -2.16 13.36
N PRO A 159 5.00 -2.78 14.51
CA PRO A 159 5.82 -2.65 15.72
C PRO A 159 7.17 -3.35 15.63
N LYS A 160 7.37 -4.32 14.72
CA LYS A 160 8.60 -5.10 14.70
C LYS A 160 9.05 -5.45 13.28
N LEU A 161 10.36 -5.43 13.08
CA LEU A 161 11.02 -5.99 11.90
C LEU A 161 12.03 -7.05 12.33
N ILE A 162 11.98 -8.22 11.69
CA ILE A 162 12.94 -9.30 11.87
C ILE A 162 13.77 -9.41 10.59
N VAL A 163 15.09 -9.46 10.75
CA VAL A 163 16.05 -9.65 9.64
C VAL A 163 16.83 -10.92 9.86
N GLN A 164 16.85 -11.80 8.86
CA GLN A 164 17.54 -13.07 8.89
C GLN A 164 18.38 -13.25 7.62
N ARG A 165 19.62 -13.74 7.76
CA ARG A 165 20.49 -14.05 6.61
C ARG A 165 20.42 -15.52 6.20
N GLU A 166 20.50 -16.41 7.20
CA GLU A 166 20.57 -17.87 7.03
C GLU A 166 19.66 -18.50 8.10
N ALA A 167 19.05 -19.66 7.79
CA ALA A 167 18.09 -20.32 8.69
C ALA A 167 18.67 -20.65 10.07
N SER A 168 19.97 -20.98 10.13
CA SER A 168 20.68 -21.36 11.36
C SER A 168 21.42 -20.19 12.04
N ALA A 169 21.38 -18.99 11.46
CA ALA A 169 22.01 -17.80 12.03
C ALA A 169 21.04 -17.08 12.98
N PRO A 170 21.55 -16.43 14.04
CA PRO A 170 20.73 -15.56 14.89
C PRO A 170 20.03 -14.49 14.07
N VAL A 171 18.79 -14.17 14.44
CA VAL A 171 18.01 -13.11 13.79
C VAL A 171 18.26 -11.76 14.45
N LEU A 172 18.11 -10.67 13.71
CA LEU A 172 18.05 -9.32 14.28
C LEU A 172 16.58 -8.94 14.47
N ARG A 173 16.24 -8.41 15.64
CA ARG A 173 14.89 -7.93 15.98
C ARG A 173 14.93 -6.44 16.23
N TYR A 174 14.29 -5.67 15.35
CA TYR A 174 14.11 -4.24 15.51
C TYR A 174 12.74 -3.97 16.10
N ASP A 175 12.72 -3.13 17.14
CA ASP A 175 11.50 -2.49 17.64
C ASP A 175 11.27 -1.20 16.84
N PHE A 176 10.10 -1.09 16.24
CA PHE A 176 9.68 0.00 15.37
C PHE A 176 8.66 0.92 16.03
N ALA A 177 8.33 0.74 17.32
CA ALA A 177 7.45 1.64 18.05
C ALA A 177 7.91 3.12 17.91
N GLY A 178 7.20 3.88 17.07
CA GLY A 178 7.49 5.28 16.75
C GLY A 178 8.71 5.53 15.84
N GLY A 179 9.39 4.49 15.36
CA GLY A 179 10.63 4.59 14.57
C GLY A 179 10.44 4.61 13.05
N VAL A 180 9.24 4.29 12.55
CA VAL A 180 8.93 4.27 11.12
C VAL A 180 8.36 5.63 10.71
N LYS A 181 8.94 6.24 9.68
CA LYS A 181 8.41 7.50 9.14
C LYS A 181 6.99 7.30 8.61
N PRO A 182 6.02 8.16 9.00
CA PRO A 182 4.61 8.00 8.65
C PRO A 182 4.36 8.19 7.15
N LEU A 183 3.17 7.80 6.71
CA LEU A 183 2.69 8.08 5.37
C LEU A 183 2.60 9.60 5.14
N PRO A 184 3.03 10.10 3.97
CA PRO A 184 2.84 11.50 3.64
C PRO A 184 1.35 11.80 3.41
N ALA A 185 0.95 13.04 3.67
CA ALA A 185 -0.33 13.54 3.20
C ALA A 185 -0.39 13.49 1.65
N PRO A 186 -1.56 13.27 1.03
CA PRO A 186 -2.87 13.07 1.68
C PRO A 186 -3.20 11.59 1.95
N PHE A 187 -2.23 10.67 1.89
CA PHE A 187 -2.50 9.22 1.94
C PHE A 187 -2.73 8.68 3.36
N ALA A 188 -2.25 9.38 4.38
CA ALA A 188 -2.45 9.02 5.78
C ALA A 188 -3.88 9.34 6.25
N ASP A 189 -4.47 8.44 7.02
CA ASP A 189 -5.70 8.72 7.77
C ASP A 189 -5.40 9.70 8.90
N SER A 190 -6.03 10.89 8.87
CA SER A 190 -5.86 11.92 9.89
C SER A 190 -6.34 11.51 11.29
N ALA A 191 -7.20 10.49 11.41
CA ALA A 191 -7.63 9.96 12.70
C ALA A 191 -6.55 9.07 13.36
N ASP A 192 -5.62 8.52 12.58
CA ASP A 192 -4.50 7.75 13.10
C ASP A 192 -3.30 8.66 13.37
N THR A 193 -3.14 9.04 14.64
CA THR A 193 -2.04 9.91 15.10
C THR A 193 -0.63 9.36 14.81
N SER A 194 -0.49 8.05 14.58
CA SER A 194 0.80 7.47 14.17
C SER A 194 1.14 7.74 12.71
N GLY A 195 0.17 8.14 11.90
CA GLY A 195 0.30 8.31 10.45
C GLY A 195 0.59 7.01 9.71
N ALA A 196 0.37 5.85 10.33
CA ALA A 196 0.65 4.54 9.74
C ALA A 196 -0.53 3.98 8.93
N THR A 197 -1.75 4.45 9.18
CA THR A 197 -2.94 3.98 8.47
C THR A 197 -3.09 4.65 7.10
N SER A 198 -3.07 3.85 6.03
CA SER A 198 -3.33 4.31 4.67
C SER A 198 -4.83 4.37 4.38
N LEU A 199 -5.27 5.41 3.68
CA LEU A 199 -6.64 5.53 3.20
C LEU A 199 -6.89 4.59 2.01
N ALA A 200 -7.96 3.79 2.09
CA ALA A 200 -8.42 2.96 0.97
C ALA A 200 -9.11 3.80 -0.13
N VAL A 201 -9.71 4.93 0.26
CA VAL A 201 -10.35 5.90 -0.62
C VAL A 201 -9.75 7.27 -0.34
N LEU A 202 -9.20 7.89 -1.37
CA LEU A 202 -8.53 9.18 -1.29
C LEU A 202 -9.37 10.23 -2.00
N THR A 203 -9.74 11.29 -1.28
CA THR A 203 -10.30 12.49 -1.93
C THR A 203 -9.16 13.25 -2.59
N ALA A 204 -9.16 13.27 -3.91
CA ALA A 204 -8.09 13.78 -4.74
C ALA A 204 -8.42 15.17 -5.29
N ALA A 205 -7.42 16.05 -5.34
CA ALA A 205 -7.57 17.41 -5.84
C ALA A 205 -7.40 17.47 -7.36
N GLN A 206 -8.16 18.38 -8.01
CA GLN A 206 -7.98 18.68 -9.42
C GLN A 206 -6.58 19.25 -9.69
N GLY A 207 -5.96 18.84 -10.80
CA GLY A 207 -4.65 19.30 -11.23
C GLY A 207 -3.46 18.69 -10.47
N VAL A 208 -3.70 17.84 -9.47
CA VAL A 208 -2.66 17.13 -8.73
C VAL A 208 -2.53 15.70 -9.26
N ALA A 209 -1.30 15.24 -9.46
CA ALA A 209 -1.00 13.88 -9.87
C ALA A 209 -1.01 12.94 -8.66
N TYR A 210 -1.76 11.84 -8.76
CA TYR A 210 -1.84 10.82 -7.72
C TYR A 210 -1.38 9.46 -8.25
N PRO A 211 -0.57 8.72 -7.48
CA PRO A 211 -0.04 7.44 -7.90
C PRO A 211 -1.07 6.33 -7.72
N LEU A 212 -1.33 5.58 -8.79
CA LEU A 212 -2.00 4.28 -8.73
C LEU A 212 -0.96 3.14 -8.86
N LYS A 213 -1.34 1.96 -9.38
CA LYS A 213 -0.42 0.83 -9.54
C LYS A 213 0.57 1.04 -10.68
N HIS A 214 0.10 1.31 -11.89
CA HIS A 214 0.93 1.48 -13.08
C HIS A 214 1.01 2.94 -13.55
N LEU A 215 -0.07 3.71 -13.35
CA LEU A 215 -0.18 5.09 -13.84
C LEU A 215 -0.21 6.10 -12.68
N ASP A 216 0.31 7.30 -12.89
CA ASP A 216 -0.14 8.49 -12.16
C ASP A 216 -1.38 9.05 -12.87
N VAL A 217 -2.40 9.43 -12.12
CA VAL A 217 -3.62 10.04 -12.63
C VAL A 217 -3.67 11.50 -12.18
N THR A 218 -3.83 12.41 -13.16
CA THR A 218 -4.13 13.82 -12.90
C THR A 218 -5.51 14.15 -13.47
N PHE A 219 -6.45 14.52 -12.61
CA PHE A 219 -7.77 14.98 -13.04
C PHE A 219 -7.69 16.42 -13.55
N GLU A 220 -8.00 16.65 -14.82
CA GLU A 220 -7.90 17.97 -15.44
C GLU A 220 -9.23 18.74 -15.35
N GLY A 221 -10.35 18.03 -15.30
CA GLY A 221 -11.68 18.61 -15.14
C GLY A 221 -12.76 17.76 -15.82
N ALA A 222 -14.01 18.12 -15.58
CA ALA A 222 -15.18 17.47 -16.16
C ALA A 222 -16.13 18.48 -16.79
N ARG A 223 -16.91 18.03 -17.77
CA ARG A 223 -17.97 18.83 -18.42
C ARG A 223 -19.13 17.96 -18.87
N PHE A 224 -20.32 18.55 -18.94
CA PHE A 224 -21.48 17.95 -19.60
C PHE A 224 -21.54 18.36 -21.08
N THR A 225 -22.07 17.50 -21.93
CA THR A 225 -22.36 17.83 -23.33
C THR A 225 -23.46 16.95 -23.91
N THR A 226 -24.18 17.48 -24.89
CA THR A 226 -25.14 16.74 -25.73
C THR A 226 -24.56 16.40 -27.11
N ASP A 227 -23.33 16.82 -27.39
CA ASP A 227 -22.66 16.55 -28.66
C ASP A 227 -22.47 15.04 -28.87
N ALA A 228 -22.53 14.63 -30.13
CA ALA A 228 -22.29 13.24 -30.48
C ALA A 228 -20.83 12.86 -30.17
N MET A 229 -20.63 11.75 -29.47
CA MET A 229 -19.30 11.19 -29.17
C MET A 229 -19.07 9.99 -30.07
N GLN A 230 -18.01 10.04 -30.89
CA GLN A 230 -17.76 9.03 -31.93
C GLN A 230 -18.96 8.82 -32.87
N GLY A 231 -19.65 9.91 -33.23
CA GLY A 231 -20.84 9.86 -34.09
C GLY A 231 -22.13 9.39 -33.41
N ASN A 232 -22.10 9.08 -32.11
CA ASN A 232 -23.28 8.66 -31.36
C ASN A 232 -23.78 9.79 -30.47
N ALA A 233 -25.01 10.26 -30.70
CA ALA A 233 -25.68 11.16 -29.77
C ALA A 233 -26.02 10.43 -28.45
N PRO A 234 -26.13 11.16 -27.32
CA PRO A 234 -26.69 10.58 -26.09
C PRO A 234 -28.09 10.00 -26.34
N GLY A 235 -28.44 8.96 -25.57
CA GLY A 235 -29.81 8.45 -25.55
C GLY A 235 -30.83 9.54 -25.19
N ARG A 236 -32.11 9.32 -25.54
CA ARG A 236 -33.20 10.26 -25.23
C ARG A 236 -33.25 10.52 -23.72
N GLY A 237 -33.24 11.80 -23.32
CA GLY A 237 -33.24 12.20 -21.90
C GLY A 237 -31.90 12.00 -21.19
N LYS A 238 -30.82 11.74 -21.94
CA LYS A 238 -29.46 11.60 -21.42
C LYS A 238 -28.56 12.72 -21.95
N ARG A 239 -27.42 12.89 -21.30
CA ARG A 239 -26.28 13.71 -21.74
C ARG A 239 -24.98 12.96 -21.44
N TYR A 240 -23.87 13.40 -22.02
CA TYR A 240 -22.57 12.88 -21.65
C TYR A 240 -21.94 13.70 -20.53
N LEU A 241 -21.40 13.01 -19.51
CA LEU A 241 -20.36 13.56 -18.64
C LEU A 241 -19.01 13.15 -19.23
N VAL A 242 -18.17 14.13 -19.55
CA VAL A 242 -16.83 13.95 -20.13
C VAL A 242 -15.80 14.35 -19.10
N VAL A 243 -15.01 13.37 -18.64
CA VAL A 243 -13.95 13.54 -17.64
C VAL A 243 -12.59 13.51 -18.33
N ASN A 244 -11.84 14.62 -18.26
CA ASN A 244 -10.50 14.74 -18.82
C ASN A 244 -9.45 14.36 -17.78
N VAL A 245 -8.53 13.47 -18.14
CA VAL A 245 -7.41 13.09 -17.28
C VAL A 245 -6.11 12.97 -18.07
N SER A 246 -5.00 13.27 -17.39
CA SER A 246 -3.65 12.93 -17.82
C SER A 246 -3.20 11.66 -17.10
N LEU A 247 -2.71 10.69 -17.87
CA LEU A 247 -2.22 9.39 -17.40
C LEU A 247 -0.74 9.29 -17.69
N ARG A 248 0.09 9.32 -16.66
CA ARG A 248 1.55 9.17 -16.81
C ARG A 248 1.97 7.77 -16.44
N ASN A 249 2.71 7.10 -17.32
CA ASN A 249 3.25 5.78 -17.00
C ASN A 249 4.46 5.91 -16.08
N MET A 250 4.36 5.33 -14.89
CA MET A 250 5.44 5.37 -13.89
C MET A 250 6.12 4.01 -13.70
N THR A 251 5.84 3.05 -14.57
CA THR A 251 6.53 1.76 -14.58
C THR A 251 7.78 1.82 -15.47
N ALA A 252 8.67 0.84 -15.31
CA ALA A 252 9.85 0.69 -16.15
C ALA A 252 9.57 0.06 -17.53
N GLN A 253 8.31 -0.24 -17.84
CA GLN A 253 7.88 -0.88 -19.09
C GLN A 253 6.76 -0.07 -19.73
N ASP A 254 6.47 -0.34 -21.00
CA ASP A 254 5.30 0.23 -21.65
C ASP A 254 4.01 -0.20 -20.91
N ALA A 255 3.11 0.76 -20.69
CA ALA A 255 1.82 0.52 -20.06
C ALA A 255 0.69 0.66 -21.08
N TYR A 256 -0.15 -0.37 -21.19
CA TYR A 256 -1.31 -0.30 -22.07
C TYR A 256 -2.44 0.53 -21.46
N VAL A 257 -2.87 1.56 -22.19
CA VAL A 257 -4.05 2.35 -21.85
C VAL A 257 -5.17 2.05 -22.84
N GLY A 258 -6.33 1.67 -22.31
CA GLY A 258 -7.57 1.45 -23.05
C GLY A 258 -8.78 1.30 -22.13
N LEU A 259 -9.89 0.75 -22.65
CA LEU A 259 -11.16 0.62 -21.92
C LEU A 259 -11.01 -0.07 -20.56
N GLN A 260 -10.13 -1.07 -20.45
CA GLN A 260 -10.03 -1.89 -19.24
C GLN A 260 -9.01 -1.39 -18.21
N THR A 261 -8.32 -0.28 -18.46
CA THR A 261 -7.17 0.13 -17.64
C THR A 261 -7.57 0.64 -16.26
N LEU A 262 -8.42 1.67 -16.16
CA LEU A 262 -8.77 2.29 -14.86
C LEU A 262 -10.23 2.09 -14.43
N ARG A 263 -11.08 1.56 -15.33
CA ARG A 263 -12.52 1.29 -15.10
C ARG A 263 -13.23 2.31 -14.20
N PRO A 264 -13.23 3.61 -14.54
CA PRO A 264 -13.75 4.62 -13.63
C PRO A 264 -15.27 4.56 -13.50
N GLU A 265 -15.76 5.07 -12.39
CA GLU A 265 -17.18 5.11 -12.04
C GLU A 265 -17.56 6.52 -11.65
N ALA A 266 -18.73 6.99 -12.10
CA ALA A 266 -19.30 8.25 -11.65
C ALA A 266 -20.46 7.97 -10.69
N ARG A 267 -20.65 8.87 -9.71
CA ARG A 267 -21.79 8.82 -8.79
C ARG A 267 -22.54 10.14 -8.81
N ASP A 268 -23.86 10.07 -8.76
CA ASP A 268 -24.72 11.25 -8.59
C ASP A 268 -24.96 11.58 -7.10
N ALA A 269 -25.74 12.63 -6.86
CA ALA A 269 -26.11 13.09 -5.53
C ALA A 269 -26.88 12.06 -4.69
N ASP A 270 -27.56 11.11 -5.34
CA ASP A 270 -28.30 10.02 -4.69
C ASP A 270 -27.41 8.79 -4.44
N GLY A 271 -26.16 8.82 -4.94
CA GLY A 271 -25.18 7.75 -4.81
C GLY A 271 -25.34 6.65 -5.88
N GLU A 272 -26.20 6.83 -6.88
CA GLU A 272 -26.36 5.91 -8.00
C GLU A 272 -25.05 5.85 -8.82
N ARG A 273 -24.66 4.64 -9.21
CA ARG A 273 -23.39 4.40 -9.94
C ARG A 273 -23.63 4.37 -11.43
N THR A 274 -22.88 5.18 -12.17
CA THR A 274 -22.81 5.12 -13.62
C THR A 274 -21.42 4.66 -14.06
N MET A 275 -21.36 3.56 -14.80
CA MET A 275 -20.12 3.09 -15.44
C MET A 275 -19.81 3.94 -16.67
N PHE A 276 -18.52 4.17 -16.93
CA PHE A 276 -18.10 4.82 -18.17
C PHE A 276 -18.49 3.97 -19.39
N LYS A 277 -18.86 4.64 -20.49
CA LYS A 277 -19.25 4.04 -21.77
C LYS A 277 -18.03 3.78 -22.67
N THR A 278 -17.11 4.74 -22.72
CA THR A 278 -15.90 4.64 -23.55
C THR A 278 -14.77 5.53 -23.04
N VAL A 279 -13.54 5.29 -23.54
CA VAL A 279 -12.37 6.14 -23.33
C VAL A 279 -11.85 6.62 -24.68
N LEU A 280 -11.74 7.94 -24.83
CA LEU A 280 -11.33 8.62 -26.05
C LEU A 280 -10.02 9.37 -25.85
N LYS A 281 -9.30 9.62 -26.92
CA LYS A 281 -8.16 10.54 -26.90
C LYS A 281 -8.65 11.94 -26.51
N ALA A 282 -7.83 12.71 -25.81
CA ALA A 282 -8.24 14.06 -25.38
C ALA A 282 -8.51 15.01 -26.55
N SER A 283 -7.69 14.94 -27.61
CA SER A 283 -7.77 15.87 -28.75
C SER A 283 -8.73 15.47 -29.86
N ARG A 284 -9.25 14.23 -29.85
CA ARG A 284 -10.04 13.67 -30.96
C ARG A 284 -10.99 12.56 -30.49
N ASP A 285 -12.10 12.40 -31.19
CA ASP A 285 -13.12 11.39 -30.91
C ASP A 285 -12.74 10.00 -31.44
N GLU A 286 -11.55 9.54 -31.06
CA GLU A 286 -11.04 8.21 -31.38
C GLU A 286 -10.82 7.40 -30.09
N LEU A 287 -11.07 6.10 -30.17
CA LEU A 287 -10.80 5.17 -29.07
C LEU A 287 -9.33 5.20 -28.65
N VAL A 288 -9.10 4.99 -27.36
CA VAL A 288 -7.77 4.75 -26.80
C VAL A 288 -7.50 3.24 -26.74
N GLY A 289 -6.34 2.85 -27.26
CA GLY A 289 -5.82 1.49 -27.24
C GLY A 289 -4.36 1.53 -27.64
N THR A 290 -3.51 2.04 -26.75
CA THR A 290 -2.10 2.33 -27.08
C THR A 290 -1.18 2.02 -25.91
N GLN A 291 0.08 1.77 -26.22
CA GLN A 291 1.15 1.67 -25.24
C GLN A 291 1.66 3.07 -24.91
N VAL A 292 1.85 3.35 -23.63
CA VAL A 292 2.47 4.58 -23.14
C VAL A 292 3.85 4.20 -22.64
N ALA A 293 4.91 4.78 -23.21
CA ALA A 293 6.28 4.48 -22.81
C ALA A 293 6.55 4.90 -21.34
N PRO A 294 7.59 4.37 -20.68
CA PRO A 294 7.99 4.81 -19.35
C PRO A 294 8.14 6.32 -19.27
N SER A 295 7.60 6.93 -18.22
CA SER A 295 7.56 8.38 -17.95
C SER A 295 6.72 9.23 -18.90
N ASP A 296 6.25 8.69 -20.02
CA ASP A 296 5.38 9.43 -20.96
C ASP A 296 3.98 9.65 -20.37
N THR A 297 3.32 10.70 -20.87
CA THR A 297 1.98 11.10 -20.45
C THR A 297 1.02 11.02 -21.64
N LEU A 298 -0.12 10.36 -21.42
CA LEU A 298 -1.23 10.29 -22.35
C LEU A 298 -2.44 11.04 -21.79
N LYS A 299 -3.03 11.93 -22.59
CA LYS A 299 -4.28 12.62 -22.24
C LYS A 299 -5.49 11.91 -22.82
N VAL A 300 -6.47 11.61 -21.98
CA VAL A 300 -7.69 10.88 -22.37
C VAL A 300 -8.95 11.53 -21.80
N ARG A 301 -10.10 11.16 -22.37
CA ARG A 301 -11.44 11.52 -21.94
C ARG A 301 -12.23 10.25 -21.63
N TYR A 302 -12.69 10.12 -20.39
CA TYR A 302 -13.68 9.11 -20.02
C TYR A 302 -15.07 9.69 -20.24
N VAL A 303 -15.92 8.95 -20.96
CA VAL A 303 -17.26 9.39 -21.32
C VAL A 303 -18.28 8.53 -20.58
N PHE A 304 -19.19 9.17 -19.85
CA PHE A 304 -20.29 8.54 -19.13
C PHE A 304 -21.61 9.04 -19.73
N GLU A 305 -22.60 8.17 -19.90
CA GLU A 305 -23.95 8.57 -20.32
C GLU A 305 -24.85 8.64 -19.09
N VAL A 306 -25.28 9.85 -18.73
CA VAL A 306 -26.00 10.14 -17.47
C VAL A 306 -27.36 10.79 -17.78
N PRO A 307 -28.37 10.73 -16.89
CA PRO A 307 -29.60 11.51 -17.04
C PRO A 307 -29.32 13.00 -17.28
N ALA A 308 -30.12 13.64 -18.14
CA ALA A 308 -29.93 15.04 -18.51
C ALA A 308 -30.09 16.00 -17.31
N ASP A 309 -30.89 15.60 -16.32
CA ASP A 309 -31.22 16.29 -15.09
C ASP A 309 -30.40 15.84 -13.87
N ALA A 310 -29.61 14.76 -13.99
CA ALA A 310 -28.77 14.28 -12.90
C ALA A 310 -27.62 15.25 -12.60
N THR A 311 -27.42 15.54 -11.32
CA THR A 311 -26.22 16.21 -10.82
C THR A 311 -25.20 15.15 -10.43
N MET A 312 -24.00 15.23 -11.01
CA MET A 312 -22.94 14.27 -10.72
C MET A 312 -22.08 14.79 -9.56
N ASP A 313 -21.87 13.94 -8.56
CA ASP A 313 -21.15 14.29 -7.34
C ASP A 313 -19.66 14.04 -7.49
N ASN A 314 -19.27 12.83 -7.90
CA ASN A 314 -17.87 12.46 -8.01
C ASN A 314 -17.60 11.44 -9.13
N VAL A 315 -16.33 11.36 -9.51
CA VAL A 315 -15.79 10.27 -10.33
C VAL A 315 -14.65 9.59 -9.58
N SER A 316 -14.62 8.26 -9.62
CA SER A 316 -13.60 7.45 -8.98
C SER A 316 -12.74 6.68 -9.97
N PHE A 317 -11.44 6.57 -9.69
CA PHE A 317 -10.46 5.81 -10.47
C PHE A 317 -9.73 4.78 -9.60
N THR A 318 -9.52 3.58 -10.13
CA THR A 318 -8.78 2.50 -9.48
C THR A 318 -7.93 1.75 -10.52
N ASP A 319 -6.75 1.27 -10.13
CA ASP A 319 -5.87 0.47 -10.99
C ASP A 319 -5.44 -0.81 -10.26
N GLY A 320 -5.83 -1.98 -10.77
CA GLY A 320 -5.29 -3.26 -10.32
C GLY A 320 -5.39 -3.53 -8.82
N GLY A 321 -6.44 -3.02 -8.16
CA GLY A 321 -6.69 -3.21 -6.73
C GLY A 321 -5.98 -2.22 -5.80
N ALA A 322 -5.32 -1.17 -6.33
CA ALA A 322 -4.81 -0.05 -5.54
C ALA A 322 -5.93 0.71 -4.81
N HIS A 323 -5.56 1.72 -4.02
CA HIS A 323 -6.52 2.65 -3.43
C HIS A 323 -7.37 3.35 -4.52
N THR A 324 -8.56 3.80 -4.13
CA THR A 324 -9.47 4.52 -5.03
C THR A 324 -9.24 6.01 -4.92
N LEU A 325 -9.02 6.67 -6.05
CA LEU A 325 -9.00 8.14 -6.14
C LEU A 325 -10.40 8.63 -6.42
N VAL A 326 -10.90 9.60 -5.65
CA VAL A 326 -12.22 10.21 -5.84
C VAL A 326 -12.04 11.69 -6.11
N PHE A 327 -12.56 12.16 -7.25
CA PHE A 327 -12.52 13.55 -7.66
C PHE A 327 -13.94 14.12 -7.67
N ASP A 328 -14.10 15.34 -7.15
CA ASP A 328 -15.36 16.09 -7.20
C ASP A 328 -15.65 16.54 -8.65
N VAL A 329 -16.88 16.31 -9.11
CA VAL A 329 -17.37 16.75 -10.43
C VAL A 329 -18.64 17.59 -10.35
N LYS A 330 -19.05 18.05 -9.17
CA LYS A 330 -20.25 18.88 -8.95
C LYS A 330 -20.26 20.15 -9.80
N ASN A 331 -19.07 20.69 -10.04
CA ASN A 331 -18.86 21.91 -10.82
C ASN A 331 -18.54 21.63 -12.30
N ALA A 332 -18.85 20.44 -12.81
CA ALA A 332 -18.70 20.13 -14.23
C ALA A 332 -19.51 21.12 -15.08
N LYS A 333 -18.82 21.78 -16.02
CA LYS A 333 -19.38 22.84 -16.86
C LYS A 333 -20.23 22.32 -18.00
#